data_AF-A0A0C3N014-F1
#
_entry.id   AF-A0A0C3N014-F1
#
_cell.length_a   1.000
_cell.length_b   1.000
_cell.length_c   1.000
_cell.angle_alpha   90.00
_cell.angle_beta   90.00
_cell.angle_gamma   90.00
#
_symmetry.space_group_name_H-M   'P 1'
#
loop_
_entity.id
_entity.type
_entity.pdbx_description
1 polymer ?
#
loop_
_entity_poly.entity_id
_entity_poly.type
_entity_poly.pdbx_seq_one_letter_code
_entity_poly.pdbx_strand_id
1 'polypeptide(L)'
;MGVEPFLSKAEAATDHAVDLAKVLEDTRKALNKAADRMRVSADASRSDTPSYSVGNMVCPYKVVSLKPNAVELKLPKTLKIHPVINVSWVKPYKGP
;
A
#
# COMPACT_ATOMS: atom_id res chain seq x y z
N MET A 1 5.91 17.35 -17.02
CA MET A 1 7.22 17.90 -17.43
C MET A 1 7.86 16.89 -18.36
N GLY A 2 7.64 17.00 -19.67
CA GLY A 2 8.27 16.13 -20.68
C GLY A 2 9.01 17.01 -21.67
N VAL A 3 10.28 16.73 -21.91
CA VAL A 3 11.07 17.38 -22.95
C VAL A 3 11.01 16.46 -24.17
N GLU A 4 10.45 16.96 -25.26
CA GLU A 4 10.41 16.25 -26.53
C GLU A 4 11.82 16.19 -27.14
N PRO A 5 12.31 15.02 -27.57
CA PRO A 5 13.63 14.90 -28.17
C PRO A 5 13.72 15.70 -29.47
N PHE A 6 14.74 16.55 -29.60
CA PHE A 6 15.06 17.20 -30.86
C PHE A 6 15.73 16.21 -31.82
N LEU A 7 15.20 16.08 -33.04
CA LEU A 7 15.76 15.21 -34.07
C LEU A 7 16.98 15.87 -34.73
N SER A 8 18.18 15.48 -34.30
CA SER A 8 19.44 15.86 -34.95
C SER A 8 19.74 14.95 -36.14
N LYS A 9 20.26 15.52 -37.23
CA LYS A 9 20.67 14.77 -38.45
C LYS A 9 22.05 14.11 -38.35
N ALA A 10 22.75 14.27 -37.23
CA ALA A 10 24.08 13.70 -37.04
C ALA A 10 23.98 12.20 -36.76
N GLU A 11 24.75 11.39 -37.50
CA GLU A 11 24.77 9.93 -37.41
C GLU A 11 25.11 9.44 -35.99
N ALA A 12 26.12 10.05 -35.35
CA ALA A 12 26.46 9.75 -33.96
C ALA A 12 25.30 10.00 -32.99
N ALA A 13 24.47 11.01 -33.25
CA ALA A 13 23.34 11.32 -32.39
C ALA A 13 22.17 10.35 -32.59
N THR A 14 22.00 9.80 -33.80
CA THR A 14 21.03 8.72 -34.06
C THR A 14 21.45 7.41 -33.40
N ASP A 15 22.74 7.08 -33.41
CA ASP A 15 23.26 5.87 -32.77
C ASP A 15 23.06 5.93 -31.24
N HIS A 16 23.40 7.06 -30.63
CA HIS A 16 23.15 7.29 -29.20
C HIS A 16 21.66 7.23 -28.84
N ALA A 17 20.76 7.70 -29.73
CA ALA A 17 19.32 7.59 -29.49
C ALA A 17 18.84 6.13 -29.48
N VAL A 18 19.40 5.28 -30.35
CA VAL A 18 19.09 3.84 -30.40
C VAL A 18 19.58 3.14 -29.12
N ASP A 19 20.80 3.45 -28.67
CA ASP A 19 21.35 2.91 -27.43
C ASP A 19 20.52 3.32 -26.20
N LEU A 20 20.14 4.59 -26.13
CA LEU A 20 19.28 5.09 -25.04
C LEU A 20 17.90 4.41 -25.04
N ALA A 21 17.30 4.23 -26.22
CA ALA A 21 16.03 3.52 -26.33
C ALA A 21 16.13 2.08 -25.82
N LYS A 22 17.23 1.40 -26.15
CA LYS A 22 17.51 0.05 -25.66
C LYS A 22 17.67 0.01 -24.14
N VAL A 23 18.44 0.93 -23.56
CA VAL A 23 18.63 1.03 -22.10
C VAL A 23 17.29 1.30 -21.40
N LEU A 24 16.44 2.16 -21.96
CA LEU A 24 15.12 2.45 -21.39
C LEU A 24 14.23 1.21 -21.38
N GLU A 25 14.23 0.43 -22.45
CA GLU A 25 13.43 -0.79 -22.54
C GLU A 25 13.92 -1.86 -21.55
N ASP A 26 15.23 -2.07 -21.47
CA ASP A 26 15.84 -2.98 -20.49
C ASP A 26 15.52 -2.56 -19.05
N THR A 27 15.54 -1.24 -18.78
CA THR A 27 15.20 -0.69 -17.47
C THR A 27 13.73 -0.92 -17.13
N ARG A 28 12.80 -0.69 -18.07
CA ARG A 28 11.37 -0.97 -17.88
C ARG A 28 11.13 -2.46 -17.58
N LYS A 29 11.78 -3.34 -18.33
CA LYS A 29 11.71 -4.79 -18.12
C LYS A 29 12.24 -5.20 -16.73
N ALA A 30 13.37 -4.62 -16.31
CA ALA A 30 13.94 -4.87 -14.99
C ALA A 30 13.02 -4.37 -13.87
N LEU A 31 12.40 -3.20 -14.03
CA LEU A 31 11.43 -2.65 -13.08
C LEU A 31 10.19 -3.53 -12.96
N ASN A 32 9.61 -3.98 -14.07
CA ASN A 32 8.47 -4.90 -14.06
C ASN A 32 8.82 -6.21 -13.33
N LYS A 33 9.99 -6.78 -13.64
CA LYS A 33 10.48 -7.99 -12.96
C LYS A 33 10.70 -7.77 -11.46
N ALA A 34 11.17 -6.58 -11.05
CA ALA A 34 11.33 -6.23 -9.65
C ALA A 34 9.95 -6.13 -8.95
N ALA A 35 8.97 -5.47 -9.57
CA ALA A 35 7.61 -5.37 -9.06
C ALA A 35 6.96 -6.75 -8.88
N ASP A 36 7.14 -7.65 -9.85
CA ASP A 36 6.65 -9.03 -9.74
C ASP A 36 7.30 -9.80 -8.59
N ARG A 37 8.62 -9.67 -8.43
CA ARG A 37 9.34 -10.28 -7.29
C ARG A 37 8.86 -9.73 -5.96
N MET A 38 8.61 -8.42 -5.87
CA MET A 38 8.07 -7.79 -4.67
C MET A 38 6.70 -8.33 -4.33
N ARG A 39 5.81 -8.48 -5.33
CA ARG A 39 4.49 -9.10 -5.16
C ARG A 39 4.61 -10.53 -4.66
N VAL A 40 5.37 -11.38 -5.36
CA VAL A 40 5.55 -12.80 -4.97
C VAL A 40 6.13 -12.92 -3.55
N SER A 41 7.10 -12.08 -3.20
CA SER A 41 7.67 -12.08 -1.85
C SER A 41 6.66 -11.63 -0.79
N ALA A 42 5.87 -10.59 -1.08
CA ALA A 42 4.83 -10.13 -0.16
C ALA A 42 3.77 -11.21 0.03
N ASP A 43 3.30 -11.82 -1.05
CA ASP A 43 2.28 -12.87 -1.03
C ASP A 43 2.78 -14.14 -0.35
N ALA A 44 4.06 -14.52 -0.52
CA ALA A 44 4.65 -15.66 0.17
C ALA A 44 4.71 -15.49 1.70
N SER A 45 4.83 -14.24 2.17
CA SER A 45 4.87 -13.93 3.61
C SER A 45 3.48 -13.68 4.23
N ARG A 46 2.49 -13.36 3.40
CA ARG A 46 1.13 -13.06 3.85
C ARG A 46 0.35 -14.36 4.03
N SER A 47 -0.32 -14.48 5.18
CA SER A 47 -1.35 -15.50 5.34
C SER A 47 -2.59 -15.11 4.53
N ASP A 48 -3.35 -16.11 4.08
CA ASP A 48 -4.64 -15.88 3.46
C ASP A 48 -5.54 -15.04 4.37
N THR A 49 -6.32 -14.16 3.76
CA THR A 49 -7.29 -13.36 4.49
C THR A 49 -8.30 -14.30 5.15
N PRO A 50 -8.45 -14.28 6.48
CA PRO A 50 -9.40 -15.16 7.15
C PRO A 50 -10.82 -14.84 6.67
N SER A 51 -11.59 -15.88 6.32
CA SER A 51 -13.00 -15.69 5.98
C SER A 51 -13.81 -15.54 7.26
N TYR A 52 -14.24 -14.32 7.54
CA TYR A 52 -15.14 -14.03 8.65
C TYR A 52 -16.58 -14.02 8.18
N SER A 53 -17.45 -14.66 8.95
CA SER A 53 -18.91 -14.51 8.83
C SER A 53 -19.48 -13.89 10.11
N VAL A 54 -20.67 -13.32 10.00
CA VAL A 54 -21.39 -12.79 11.15
C VAL A 54 -21.63 -13.93 12.15
N GLY A 55 -21.20 -13.72 13.38
CA GLY A 55 -21.27 -14.72 14.44
C GLY A 55 -19.99 -15.49 14.73
N ASN A 56 -18.97 -15.43 13.85
CA ASN A 56 -17.65 -15.99 14.15
C ASN A 56 -17.02 -15.29 15.36
N MET A 57 -16.11 -15.99 16.04
CA MET A 57 -15.30 -15.40 17.11
C MET A 57 -13.94 -14.95 16.56
N VAL A 58 -13.62 -13.68 16.79
CA VAL A 58 -12.29 -13.11 16.55
C VAL A 58 -11.72 -12.76 17.92
N CYS A 59 -10.77 -13.58 18.39
CA CYS A 59 -10.29 -13.53 19.77
C CYS A 59 -11.49 -13.72 20.75
N PRO A 60 -11.61 -13.09 21.94
CA PRO A 60 -12.77 -13.34 22.81
C PRO A 60 -14.06 -12.62 22.35
N TYR A 61 -14.09 -12.01 21.15
CA TYR A 61 -15.19 -11.15 20.70
C TYR A 61 -15.95 -11.73 19.51
N LYS A 62 -17.26 -11.49 19.46
CA LYS A 62 -18.14 -11.96 18.39
C LYS A 62 -18.25 -10.93 17.27
N VAL A 63 -18.17 -11.38 16.02
CA VAL A 63 -18.42 -10.55 14.84
C VAL A 63 -19.90 -10.19 14.73
N VAL A 64 -20.18 -8.89 14.61
CA VAL A 64 -21.53 -8.33 14.46
C VAL A 64 -21.81 -7.95 13.01
N SER A 65 -20.85 -7.30 12.36
CA SER A 65 -20.98 -6.85 10.97
C SER A 65 -19.64 -6.91 10.25
N LEU A 66 -19.69 -7.00 8.92
CA LEU A 66 -18.53 -7.00 8.04
C LEU A 66 -18.55 -5.73 7.19
N LYS A 67 -17.43 -5.03 7.13
CA LYS A 67 -17.16 -3.92 6.22
C LYS A 67 -16.10 -4.36 5.21
N PRO A 68 -15.98 -3.72 4.03
CA PRO A 68 -15.01 -4.13 3.01
C PRO A 68 -13.56 -4.22 3.49
N ASN A 69 -13.18 -3.43 4.50
CA ASN A 69 -11.82 -3.35 5.04
C ASN A 69 -11.74 -3.57 6.57
N ALA A 70 -12.86 -3.86 7.24
CA ALA A 70 -12.90 -3.92 8.70
C ALA A 70 -14.01 -4.85 9.19
N VAL A 71 -13.87 -5.35 10.42
CA VAL A 71 -14.88 -6.19 11.08
C VAL A 71 -15.38 -5.48 12.33
N GLU A 72 -16.69 -5.43 12.52
CA GLU A 72 -17.28 -4.89 13.74
C GLU A 72 -17.44 -5.98 14.79
N LEU A 73 -16.90 -5.76 15.98
CA LEU A 73 -16.89 -6.72 17.07
C LEU A 73 -17.77 -6.26 18.22
N LYS A 74 -18.48 -7.20 18.83
CA LYS A 74 -19.22 -6.96 20.07
C LYS A 74 -18.26 -6.97 21.24
N LEU A 75 -17.90 -5.79 21.72
CA LEU A 75 -17.12 -5.64 22.94
C LEU A 75 -17.99 -5.89 24.19
N PRO A 76 -17.44 -6.55 25.22
CA PRO A 76 -18.13 -6.66 26.49
C PRO A 76 -18.27 -5.28 27.13
N LYS A 77 -19.41 -5.03 27.80
CA LYS A 77 -19.72 -3.73 28.43
C LYS A 77 -18.68 -3.27 29.46
N THR A 78 -17.91 -4.22 29.99
CA THR A 78 -16.82 -3.99 30.94
C THR A 78 -15.55 -3.46 30.29
N LEU A 79 -15.36 -3.69 28.99
CA LEU A 79 -14.18 -3.26 28.27
C LEU A 79 -14.30 -1.78 27.91
N LYS A 80 -13.58 -0.96 28.66
CA LYS A 80 -13.40 0.46 28.35
C LYS A 80 -12.17 0.59 27.45
N ILE A 81 -12.35 1.17 26.27
CA ILE A 81 -11.22 1.59 25.44
C ILE A 81 -10.51 2.68 26.23
N HIS A 82 -9.26 2.42 26.64
CA HIS A 82 -8.39 3.48 27.15
C HIS A 82 -7.76 4.17 25.95
N PRO A 83 -8.23 5.38 25.56
CA PRO A 83 -7.59 6.09 24.47
C PRO A 83 -6.17 6.45 24.92
N VAL A 84 -5.17 5.90 24.23
CA VAL A 84 -3.79 6.34 24.38
C VAL A 84 -3.63 7.55 23.48
N ILE A 85 -3.68 8.73 24.08
CA ILE A 85 -3.58 10.01 23.37
C ILE A 85 -2.19 10.57 23.64
N ASN A 86 -1.51 11.06 22.60
CA ASN A 86 -0.29 11.82 22.78
C ASN A 86 -0.63 13.16 23.43
N VAL A 87 -0.11 13.41 24.63
CA VAL A 87 -0.41 14.61 25.43
C VAL A 87 -0.01 15.89 24.69
N SER A 88 1.05 15.86 23.87
CA SER A 88 1.46 17.02 23.06
C SER A 88 0.47 17.37 21.95
N TRP A 89 -0.46 16.47 21.63
CA TRP A 89 -1.50 16.67 20.61
C TRP A 89 -2.86 17.03 21.22
N VAL A 90 -2.98 17.03 22.54
CA VAL A 90 -4.21 17.44 23.23
C VAL A 90 -4.23 18.96 23.34
N LYS A 91 -5.30 19.58 22.84
CA LYS A 91 -5.55 21.01 23.05
C LYS A 91 -6.29 21.22 24.37
N PRO A 92 -5.90 22.22 25.18
CA PRO A 92 -6.64 22.58 26.38
C PRO A 92 -8.10 22.91 26.04
N TYR A 93 -9.03 22.37 26.81
CA TYR A 93 -10.44 22.71 26.70
C TYR A 93 -10.65 24.18 27.08
N LYS A 94 -11.30 24.96 26.20
CA LYS A 94 -11.44 26.41 26.36
C LYS A 94 -12.63 26.86 27.21
N GLY A 95 -13.47 25.95 27.71
CA GLY A 95 -14.66 26.29 28.50
C GLY A 95 -15.77 27.00 27.70
N PRO A 96 -16.97 27.15 28.28
CA PRO A 96 -18.05 27.98 27.73
C PRO A 96 -17.78 29.49 27.90
#